data_AF-A0A8T5NBV8-F1
#
_entry.id   AF-A0A8T5NBV8-F1
#
_cell.length_a   1.000
_cell.length_b   1.000
_cell.length_c   1.000
_cell.angle_alpha   90.00
_cell.angle_beta   90.00
_cell.angle_gamma   90.00
#
_symmetry.space_group_name_H-M   'P 1'
#
loop_
_entity.id
_entity.type
_entity.pdbx_description
1 polymer ?
#
loop_
_entity_poly.entity_id
_entity_poly.type
_entity_poly.pdbx_seq_one_letter_code
_entity_poly.pdbx_strand_id
1 'polypeptide(L)'
;EYKNEFININPKIFAILSPPLRRNIDRLNVKEEFAVLFLNSKKGNELKNLLNNKINFVYSLLKKYNLYLDLTPFQSNLRGSSKSKFITNDEVHRLLLEHIEKFPASFYDSIIELNKKVSFFNDLLNSIENYKIRDKINNEYSDYFNECKELIDKLKEEKITTSFDSSNPPYFKIIDEQKFKNKIIKLKQEYIDKISDPIIDNLLDGSSIRPPVTPPHPPIIPPQPPVVPPRTPVIPPQPHITPLQSILAGFECGTGDEVKIKPAHLFISGLTQKSGKTTTLEALIQRSGLSTISFITKPGEKCFDKGENHKPFFQEKAEWKVVEKLFESQLGEKMKDVRAKLIELCKNEKTLKTIKHSIDIALEDSKGTERKSLILLQAYFEDLFKELENKEYTSNLSLKTGINLMDLSSYNEELQSYIINSVLNEILHNNKNTVVIIPEAWKFIPQSKRTPSKYSIEQLIRQGAVNNNFVWFDSQDIAGVDKSILKSVSIWMLGLQTEVNEVEHTIAQIPLPKGQRPTNDQIMNLQVGEFFACFDGKCIKTYVMPNWMSENEAKEIAKSKKHLNS
;
A
#
# COMPACT_ATOMS: atom_id res chain seq x y z
N GLU A 1 30.03 12.58 -6.21
CA GLU A 1 31.41 12.19 -5.79
C GLU A 1 31.52 10.70 -5.52
N TYR A 2 30.77 10.11 -4.58
CA TYR A 2 30.85 8.67 -4.25
C TYR A 2 30.61 7.71 -5.44
N LYS A 3 29.70 8.05 -6.37
CA LYS A 3 29.51 7.29 -7.63
C LYS A 3 30.80 7.20 -8.45
N ASN A 4 31.57 8.28 -8.51
CA ASN A 4 32.84 8.34 -9.26
C ASN A 4 33.94 7.59 -8.50
N GLU A 5 33.91 7.61 -7.16
CA GLU A 5 34.84 6.88 -6.30
C GLU A 5 34.65 5.35 -6.39
N PHE A 6 33.40 4.87 -6.37
CA PHE A 6 33.05 3.46 -6.56
C PHE A 6 33.43 2.93 -7.96
N ILE A 7 33.19 3.73 -9.00
CA ILE A 7 33.59 3.41 -10.38
C ILE A 7 35.12 3.34 -10.51
N ASN A 8 35.85 4.21 -9.81
CA ASN A 8 37.31 4.23 -9.81
C ASN A 8 37.95 3.08 -9.01
N ILE A 9 37.29 2.61 -7.94
CA ILE A 9 37.81 1.53 -7.08
C ILE A 9 37.66 0.15 -7.72
N ASN A 10 36.61 -0.11 -8.52
CA ASN A 10 36.39 -1.44 -9.11
C ASN A 10 35.81 -1.42 -10.54
N PRO A 11 36.52 -0.85 -11.52
CA PRO A 11 36.05 -0.70 -12.90
C PRO A 11 35.76 -2.05 -13.59
N LYS A 12 36.44 -3.12 -13.18
CA LYS A 12 36.24 -4.47 -13.72
C LYS A 12 34.91 -5.10 -13.29
N ILE A 13 34.44 -4.81 -12.07
CA ILE A 13 33.17 -5.34 -11.54
C ILE A 13 31.99 -4.65 -12.23
N PHE A 14 32.05 -3.32 -12.40
CA PHE A 14 30.98 -2.59 -13.07
C PHE A 14 30.83 -3.00 -14.55
N ALA A 15 31.95 -3.34 -15.21
CA ALA A 15 31.98 -3.78 -16.61
C ALA A 15 31.35 -5.16 -16.87
N ILE A 16 31.22 -6.02 -15.86
CA ILE A 16 30.61 -7.36 -15.97
C ILE A 16 29.16 -7.44 -15.47
N LEU A 17 28.63 -6.36 -14.87
CA LEU A 17 27.22 -6.31 -14.47
C LEU A 17 26.30 -6.27 -15.68
N SER A 18 25.19 -6.99 -15.62
CA SER A 18 24.18 -6.99 -16.67
C SER A 18 23.45 -5.63 -16.76
N PRO A 19 22.95 -5.23 -17.94
CA PRO A 19 22.25 -3.95 -18.12
C PRO A 19 21.06 -3.71 -17.17
N PRO A 20 20.29 -4.72 -16.70
CA PRO A 20 19.27 -4.56 -15.67
C PRO A 20 19.85 -4.22 -14.30
N LEU A 21 20.96 -4.85 -13.89
CA LEU A 21 21.60 -4.55 -12.60
C LEU A 21 22.20 -3.15 -12.59
N ARG A 22 22.83 -2.72 -13.70
CA ARG A 22 23.33 -1.34 -13.84
C ARG A 22 22.19 -0.33 -13.72
N ARG A 23 21.05 -0.60 -14.37
CA ARG A 23 19.83 0.22 -14.26
C ARG A 23 19.22 0.22 -12.86
N ASN A 24 19.31 -0.88 -12.12
CA ASN A 24 18.84 -0.92 -10.73
C ASN A 24 19.75 -0.13 -9.79
N ILE A 25 21.07 -0.17 -10.00
CA ILE A 25 22.04 0.67 -9.28
C ILE A 25 21.81 2.16 -9.58
N ASP A 26 21.57 2.52 -10.85
CA ASP A 26 21.29 3.90 -11.25
C ASP A 26 19.92 4.42 -10.75
N ARG A 27 19.01 3.54 -10.31
CA ARG A 27 17.68 3.89 -9.79
C ARG A 27 17.63 4.04 -8.26
N LEU A 28 18.71 3.74 -7.54
CA LEU A 28 18.78 3.92 -6.09
C LEU A 28 18.94 5.41 -5.75
N ASN A 29 17.93 5.97 -5.07
CA ASN A 29 17.90 7.35 -4.62
C ASN A 29 18.83 7.50 -3.40
N VAL A 30 19.96 8.19 -3.56
CA VAL A 30 21.11 8.19 -2.64
C VAL A 30 20.91 9.05 -1.39
N LYS A 31 19.82 8.87 -0.62
CA LYS A 31 19.68 9.64 0.64
C LYS A 31 19.37 8.92 1.93
N GLU A 32 19.15 7.59 1.97
CA GLU A 32 18.88 7.01 3.31
C GLU A 32 19.29 5.56 3.56
N GLU A 33 19.93 4.87 2.64
CA GLU A 33 20.31 3.48 2.90
C GLU A 33 21.67 3.15 2.29
N PHE A 34 22.78 3.51 2.95
CA PHE A 34 24.06 2.78 2.84
C PHE A 34 24.98 3.07 4.04
N ALA A 35 24.68 2.46 5.19
CA ALA A 35 25.59 2.33 6.33
C ALA A 35 26.51 1.09 6.21
N VAL A 36 26.99 0.77 5.01
CA VAL A 36 27.78 -0.45 4.76
C VAL A 36 29.29 -0.28 5.02
N LEU A 37 29.78 0.94 5.29
CA LEU A 37 31.20 1.17 5.60
C LEU A 37 31.50 1.42 7.09
N PHE A 38 30.50 1.44 7.97
CA PHE A 38 30.71 1.81 9.39
C PHE A 38 31.14 0.65 10.30
N LEU A 39 30.89 -0.61 9.92
CA LEU A 39 31.11 -1.78 10.79
C LEU A 39 32.55 -2.30 10.85
N ASN A 40 33.40 -1.96 9.87
CA ASN A 40 34.85 -2.20 9.95
C ASN A 40 35.63 -0.99 10.46
N SER A 41 34.93 0.10 10.83
CA SER A 41 35.56 1.24 11.49
C SER A 41 35.80 0.93 12.97
N LYS A 42 36.80 1.56 13.57
CA LYS A 42 37.09 1.49 15.01
C LYS A 42 35.82 1.71 15.87
N LYS A 43 34.93 2.61 15.43
CA LYS A 43 33.66 2.96 16.10
C LYS A 43 32.62 1.84 16.02
N GLY A 44 32.60 1.06 14.94
CA GLY A 44 31.72 -0.11 14.79
C GLY A 44 32.14 -1.27 15.71
N ASN A 45 33.45 -1.49 15.85
CA ASN A 45 33.99 -2.47 16.80
C ASN A 45 33.77 -2.07 18.27
N GLU A 46 33.86 -0.77 18.60
CA GLU A 46 33.54 -0.25 19.94
C GLU A 46 32.06 -0.49 20.30
N LEU A 47 31.14 -0.28 19.35
CA LEU A 47 29.71 -0.56 19.52
C LEU A 47 29.41 -2.06 19.67
N LYS A 48 30.06 -2.91 18.86
CA LYS A 48 29.95 -4.38 18.94
C LYS A 48 30.41 -4.89 20.31
N ASN A 49 31.52 -4.38 20.82
CA ASN A 49 32.04 -4.74 22.15
C ASN A 49 31.12 -4.24 23.28
N LEU A 50 30.57 -3.02 23.16
CA LEU A 50 29.61 -2.50 24.13
C LEU A 50 28.33 -3.35 24.18
N LEU A 51 27.85 -3.80 23.03
CA LEU A 51 26.66 -4.65 22.91
C LEU A 51 26.90 -6.05 23.50
N ASN A 52 28.01 -6.68 23.14
CA ASN A 52 28.39 -7.99 23.68
C ASN A 52 28.58 -7.96 25.20
N ASN A 53 29.19 -6.90 25.73
CA ASN A 53 29.36 -6.74 27.17
C ASN A 53 28.01 -6.59 27.90
N LYS A 54 27.03 -5.89 27.30
CA LYS A 54 25.68 -5.76 27.86
C LYS A 54 24.87 -7.06 27.77
N ILE A 55 24.98 -7.79 26.67
CA ILE A 55 24.33 -9.10 26.49
C ILE A 55 24.90 -10.12 27.50
N ASN A 56 26.23 -10.19 27.62
CA ASN A 56 26.88 -11.08 28.58
C ASN A 56 26.55 -10.72 30.03
N PHE A 57 26.41 -9.42 30.33
CA PHE A 57 25.96 -8.97 31.65
C PHE A 57 24.53 -9.43 31.94
N VAL A 58 23.59 -9.25 31.01
CA VAL A 58 22.20 -9.73 31.15
C VAL A 58 22.15 -11.25 31.29
N TYR A 59 22.89 -11.98 30.46
CA TYR A 59 22.99 -13.44 30.53
C TYR A 59 23.56 -13.92 31.87
N SER A 60 24.60 -13.24 32.38
CA SER A 60 25.19 -13.54 33.68
C SER A 60 24.22 -13.27 34.84
N LEU A 61 23.35 -12.25 34.73
CA LEU A 61 22.31 -11.96 35.72
C LEU A 61 21.21 -13.02 35.69
N LEU A 62 20.76 -13.45 34.51
CA LEU A 62 19.74 -14.49 34.35
C LEU A 62 20.22 -15.83 34.93
N LYS A 63 21.46 -16.22 34.60
CA LYS A 63 22.08 -17.46 35.08
C LYS A 63 22.40 -17.43 36.58
N LYS A 64 22.93 -16.31 37.10
CA LYS A 64 23.29 -16.16 38.54
C LYS A 64 22.08 -16.18 39.47
N TYR A 65 20.90 -15.82 38.97
CA TYR A 65 19.69 -15.75 39.79
C TYR A 65 18.65 -16.82 39.47
N ASN A 66 19.02 -17.83 38.67
CA ASN A 66 18.22 -19.01 38.32
C ASN A 66 16.80 -18.63 37.85
N LEU A 67 16.71 -17.59 37.02
CA LEU A 67 15.46 -17.10 36.43
C LEU A 67 15.25 -17.80 35.09
N TYR A 68 14.07 -18.38 34.87
CA TYR A 68 13.68 -18.97 33.60
C TYR A 68 12.51 -18.17 33.00
N LEU A 69 12.58 -17.89 31.69
CA LEU A 69 11.49 -17.30 30.92
C LEU A 69 10.59 -18.42 30.38
N ASP A 70 9.33 -18.46 30.80
CA ASP A 70 8.30 -19.30 30.18
C ASP A 70 7.49 -18.46 29.18
N LEU A 71 7.37 -18.96 27.95
CA LEU A 71 6.87 -18.25 26.78
C LEU A 71 5.93 -19.15 25.97
N THR A 72 4.72 -19.40 26.49
CA THR A 72 3.66 -20.08 25.73
C THR A 72 2.36 -19.27 25.75
N PRO A 73 1.65 -19.14 24.60
CA PRO A 73 0.35 -19.81 24.53
C PRO A 73 -0.04 -20.32 23.12
N PHE A 74 -0.47 -21.58 23.02
CA PHE A 74 -1.54 -22.03 22.11
C PHE A 74 -2.10 -23.37 22.62
N GLN A 75 -3.24 -23.32 23.31
CA GLN A 75 -4.19 -24.44 23.34
C GLN A 75 -5.61 -23.85 23.25
N SER A 76 -6.09 -23.71 22.02
CA SER A 76 -7.52 -23.68 21.76
C SER A 76 -8.11 -25.05 22.12
N ASN A 77 -9.21 -25.08 22.89
CA ASN A 77 -10.13 -26.21 23.15
C ASN A 77 -10.02 -27.01 24.47
N LEU A 78 -9.86 -26.36 25.62
CA LEU A 78 -10.33 -26.96 26.89
C LEU A 78 -11.24 -25.99 27.65
N ARG A 79 -12.53 -26.34 27.70
CA ARG A 79 -13.40 -25.95 28.82
C ARG A 79 -12.72 -26.44 30.10
N GLY A 80 -12.26 -25.52 30.96
CA GLY A 80 -11.71 -25.91 32.26
C GLY A 80 -10.72 -24.89 32.82
N SER A 81 -11.25 -23.97 33.62
CA SER A 81 -10.59 -23.13 34.63
C SER A 81 -9.06 -23.18 34.76
N SER A 82 -8.41 -22.06 34.46
CA SER A 82 -7.34 -21.55 35.32
C SER A 82 -7.28 -20.01 35.24
N LYS A 83 -7.31 -19.36 36.40
CA LYS A 83 -7.42 -17.91 36.58
C LYS A 83 -6.15 -17.21 36.08
N SER A 84 -6.20 -16.52 34.94
CA SER A 84 -5.20 -15.50 34.61
C SER A 84 -5.57 -14.19 35.33
N LYS A 85 -4.75 -13.78 36.31
CA LYS A 85 -4.91 -12.50 37.03
C LYS A 85 -4.14 -11.39 36.30
N PHE A 86 -4.80 -10.26 36.03
CA PHE A 86 -4.25 -9.08 35.34
C PHE A 86 -3.27 -8.28 36.22
N ILE A 87 -2.40 -7.49 35.58
CA ILE A 87 -1.62 -6.44 36.25
C ILE A 87 -2.58 -5.27 36.46
N THR A 88 -2.73 -4.81 37.70
CA THR A 88 -3.69 -3.75 38.05
C THR A 88 -3.02 -2.53 38.66
N ASN A 89 -1.69 -2.38 38.52
CA ASN A 89 -0.95 -1.27 39.10
C ASN A 89 -0.21 -0.47 38.01
N ASP A 90 -0.74 0.72 37.72
CA ASP A 90 -0.27 1.65 36.68
C ASP A 90 1.15 2.16 36.90
N GLU A 91 1.65 2.12 38.14
CA GLU A 91 2.99 2.60 38.48
C GLU A 91 4.08 1.58 38.13
N VAL A 92 3.77 0.28 38.29
CA VAL A 92 4.65 -0.82 37.86
C VAL A 92 4.65 -0.95 36.33
N HIS A 93 3.49 -0.72 35.69
CA HIS A 93 3.38 -0.68 34.23
C HIS A 93 4.24 0.46 33.63
N ARG A 94 4.17 1.66 34.23
CA ARG A 94 4.96 2.83 33.85
C ARG A 94 6.46 2.66 34.06
N LEU A 95 6.90 2.04 35.16
CA LEU A 95 8.31 1.74 35.42
C LEU A 95 8.90 0.67 34.47
N LEU A 96 8.08 -0.31 34.07
CA LEU A 96 8.44 -1.32 33.06
C LEU A 96 8.58 -0.67 31.68
N LEU A 97 7.66 0.20 31.29
CA LEU A 97 7.76 0.97 30.04
C LEU A 97 9.02 1.85 30.04
N GLU A 98 9.34 2.55 31.12
CA GLU A 98 10.54 3.41 31.19
C GLU A 98 11.89 2.66 31.06
N HIS A 99 11.93 1.36 31.37
CA HIS A 99 13.16 0.54 31.26
C HIS A 99 13.17 -0.38 30.04
N ILE A 100 12.01 -0.85 29.57
CA ILE A 100 11.88 -1.65 28.34
C ILE A 100 11.90 -0.76 27.09
N GLU A 101 11.37 0.46 27.14
CA GLU A 101 11.57 1.47 26.07
C GLU A 101 13.03 1.91 25.93
N LYS A 102 13.89 1.54 26.90
CA LYS A 102 15.36 1.70 26.80
C LYS A 102 16.09 0.44 26.35
N PHE A 103 15.38 -0.63 25.94
CA PHE A 103 15.91 -1.54 24.93
C PHE A 103 15.65 -0.86 23.58
N PRO A 104 16.68 -0.23 22.97
CA PRO A 104 16.41 0.82 22.02
C PRO A 104 15.73 0.22 20.79
N ALA A 105 14.80 0.95 20.19
CA ALA A 105 14.32 0.70 18.84
C ALA A 105 15.48 0.37 17.88
N SER A 106 16.67 0.95 18.12
CA SER A 106 17.90 0.62 17.39
C SER A 106 18.34 -0.84 17.47
N PHE A 107 18.07 -1.59 18.55
CA PHE A 107 18.37 -3.02 18.64
C PHE A 107 17.36 -3.85 17.84
N TYR A 108 16.08 -3.46 17.89
CA TYR A 108 15.02 -4.01 17.04
C TYR A 108 15.31 -3.77 15.55
N ASP A 109 15.66 -2.54 15.19
CA ASP A 109 16.07 -2.15 13.84
C ASP A 109 17.34 -2.88 13.40
N SER A 110 18.31 -3.07 14.31
CA SER A 110 19.53 -3.84 14.02
C SER A 110 19.25 -5.30 13.71
N ILE A 111 18.30 -5.93 14.40
CA ILE A 111 17.90 -7.33 14.13
C ILE A 111 17.15 -7.42 12.80
N ILE A 112 16.27 -6.48 12.50
CA ILE A 112 15.58 -6.40 11.20
C ILE A 112 16.60 -6.19 10.06
N GLU A 113 17.55 -5.28 10.25
CA GLU A 113 18.60 -4.99 9.28
C GLU A 113 19.50 -6.21 9.05
N LEU A 114 19.87 -6.93 10.11
CA LEU A 114 20.64 -8.15 10.02
C LEU A 114 19.91 -9.24 9.20
N ASN A 115 18.62 -9.44 9.45
CA ASN A 115 17.78 -10.37 8.70
C ASN A 115 17.66 -9.99 7.22
N LYS A 116 17.42 -8.70 6.93
CA LYS A 116 17.39 -8.19 5.54
C LYS A 116 18.70 -8.46 4.81
N LYS A 117 19.85 -8.27 5.49
CA LYS A 117 21.19 -8.53 4.94
C LYS A 117 21.42 -10.01 4.61
N VAL A 118 21.03 -10.93 5.51
CA VAL A 118 21.16 -12.37 5.28
C VAL A 118 20.24 -12.84 4.15
N SER A 119 18.98 -12.37 4.11
CA SER A 119 18.04 -12.69 3.03
C SER A 119 18.55 -12.20 1.68
N PHE A 120 18.99 -10.94 1.60
CA PHE A 120 19.51 -10.35 0.38
C PHE A 120 20.73 -11.11 -0.16
N PHE A 121 21.65 -11.54 0.72
CA PHE A 121 22.81 -12.31 0.29
C PHE A 121 22.44 -13.67 -0.31
N ASN A 122 21.46 -14.37 0.30
CA ASN A 122 20.94 -15.62 -0.25
C ASN A 122 20.29 -15.40 -1.63
N ASP A 123 19.48 -14.36 -1.77
CA ASP A 123 18.84 -13.99 -3.05
C ASP A 123 19.88 -13.61 -4.11
N LEU A 124 20.92 -12.86 -3.70
CA LEU A 124 22.04 -12.48 -4.57
C LEU A 124 22.79 -13.71 -5.08
N LEU A 125 23.20 -14.62 -4.19
CA LEU A 125 23.89 -15.85 -4.59
C LEU A 125 23.03 -16.69 -5.53
N ASN A 126 21.73 -16.82 -5.25
CA ASN A 126 20.79 -17.56 -6.08
C ASN A 126 20.59 -16.92 -7.46
N SER A 127 20.72 -15.60 -7.58
CA SER A 127 20.56 -14.85 -8.83
C SER A 127 21.78 -14.88 -9.76
N ILE A 128 22.96 -15.29 -9.27
CA ILE A 128 24.19 -15.33 -10.09
C ILE A 128 24.25 -16.65 -10.86
N GLU A 129 23.92 -16.66 -12.15
CA GLU A 129 23.94 -17.87 -12.99
C GLU A 129 25.35 -18.47 -13.19
N ASN A 130 26.40 -17.65 -13.04
CA ASN A 130 27.78 -18.10 -13.21
C ASN A 130 28.33 -18.73 -11.92
N TYR A 131 28.42 -20.06 -11.90
CA TYR A 131 28.87 -20.84 -10.75
C TYR A 131 30.25 -20.42 -10.22
N LYS A 132 31.24 -20.12 -11.09
CA LYS A 132 32.58 -19.72 -10.62
C LYS A 132 32.58 -18.40 -9.86
N ILE A 133 31.73 -17.47 -10.27
CA ILE A 133 31.58 -16.16 -9.61
C ILE A 133 30.79 -16.32 -8.32
N ARG A 134 29.72 -17.13 -8.35
CA ARG A 134 28.94 -17.49 -7.16
C ARG A 134 29.82 -18.15 -6.10
N ASP A 135 30.62 -19.13 -6.48
CA ASP A 135 31.51 -19.86 -5.58
C ASP A 135 32.60 -18.95 -5.01
N LYS A 136 33.15 -18.04 -5.82
CA LYS A 136 34.13 -17.07 -5.34
C LYS A 136 33.53 -16.12 -4.31
N ILE A 137 32.34 -15.56 -4.57
CA ILE A 137 31.65 -14.68 -3.62
C ILE A 137 31.22 -15.44 -2.37
N ASN A 138 30.72 -16.67 -2.53
CA ASN A 138 30.38 -17.51 -1.40
C ASN A 138 31.60 -17.79 -0.52
N ASN A 139 32.74 -18.16 -1.11
CA ASN A 139 33.96 -18.45 -0.36
C ASN A 139 34.59 -17.20 0.30
N GLU A 140 34.44 -16.02 -0.30
CA GLU A 140 35.02 -14.78 0.23
C GLU A 140 34.20 -14.20 1.38
N TYR A 141 32.89 -14.47 1.42
CA TYR A 141 31.98 -13.88 2.41
C TYR A 141 31.23 -14.91 3.27
N SER A 142 31.43 -16.23 3.07
CA SER A 142 30.71 -17.29 3.77
C SER A 142 30.78 -17.14 5.27
N ASP A 143 31.96 -16.82 5.80
CA ASP A 143 32.21 -16.78 7.23
C ASP A 143 31.41 -15.67 7.89
N TYR A 144 31.36 -14.49 7.27
CA TYR A 144 30.57 -13.36 7.74
C TYR A 144 29.06 -13.67 7.77
N PHE A 145 28.54 -14.32 6.73
CA PHE A 145 27.11 -14.65 6.67
C PHE A 145 26.72 -15.82 7.57
N ASN A 146 27.62 -16.80 7.72
CA ASN A 146 27.46 -17.89 8.68
C ASN A 146 27.44 -17.36 10.12
N GLU A 147 28.32 -16.41 10.47
CA GLU A 147 28.29 -15.75 11.78
C GLU A 147 26.97 -15.01 12.05
N CYS A 148 26.45 -14.31 11.05
CA CYS A 148 25.15 -13.62 11.16
C CYS A 148 23.99 -14.60 11.32
N LYS A 149 24.02 -15.72 10.58
CA LYS A 149 23.00 -16.77 10.66
C LYS A 149 23.06 -17.51 12.00
N GLU A 150 24.25 -17.86 12.48
CA GLU A 150 24.45 -18.44 13.81
C GLU A 150 23.97 -17.51 14.92
N LEU A 151 24.20 -16.20 14.79
CA LEU A 151 23.68 -15.23 15.75
C LEU A 151 22.15 -15.22 15.74
N ILE A 152 21.53 -15.21 14.56
CA ILE A 152 20.07 -15.28 14.41
C ILE A 152 19.51 -16.59 15.00
N ASP A 153 20.17 -17.72 14.73
CA ASP A 153 19.72 -19.03 15.21
C ASP A 153 19.90 -19.16 16.72
N LYS A 154 21.00 -18.66 17.30
CA LYS A 154 21.16 -18.53 18.76
C LYS A 154 20.08 -17.65 19.39
N LEU A 155 19.70 -16.54 18.74
CA LEU A 155 18.60 -15.69 19.22
C LEU A 155 17.24 -16.42 19.19
N LYS A 156 17.02 -17.33 18.25
CA LYS A 156 15.83 -18.20 18.21
C LYS A 156 15.88 -19.30 19.27
N GLU A 157 17.02 -19.97 19.42
CA GLU A 157 17.24 -21.04 20.41
C GLU A 157 17.01 -20.54 21.84
N GLU A 158 17.49 -19.33 22.13
CA GLU A 158 17.30 -18.63 23.41
C GLU A 158 15.87 -18.03 23.56
N LYS A 159 14.97 -18.31 22.60
CA LYS A 159 13.56 -17.86 22.55
C LYS A 159 13.39 -16.35 22.71
N ILE A 160 14.39 -15.56 22.33
CA ILE A 160 14.33 -14.09 22.32
C ILE A 160 13.38 -13.60 21.21
N THR A 161 13.11 -14.46 20.22
CA THR A 161 12.18 -14.24 19.11
C THR A 161 11.53 -15.58 18.73
N THR A 162 10.20 -15.61 18.55
CA THR A 162 9.43 -16.86 18.42
C THR A 162 8.89 -17.13 17.01
N SER A 163 8.76 -16.11 16.16
CA SER A 163 8.66 -16.25 14.71
C SER A 163 8.98 -14.91 14.05
N PHE A 164 9.76 -14.93 12.97
CA PHE A 164 9.94 -13.77 12.12
C PHE A 164 8.99 -13.89 10.93
N ASP A 165 7.69 -13.84 11.21
CA ASP A 165 6.77 -13.25 10.24
C ASP A 165 6.74 -11.75 10.53
N SER A 166 6.93 -10.93 9.50
CA SER A 166 7.18 -9.49 9.58
C SER A 166 6.05 -8.63 10.18
N SER A 167 5.07 -9.24 10.84
CA SER A 167 3.74 -8.69 11.03
C SER A 167 3.23 -8.56 12.47
N ASN A 168 3.88 -9.09 13.54
CA ASN A 168 3.41 -8.85 14.93
C ASN A 168 4.49 -8.87 16.05
N PRO A 169 4.37 -8.02 17.11
CA PRO A 169 5.37 -7.90 18.20
C PRO A 169 5.08 -8.75 19.48
N PRO A 170 6.10 -9.13 20.28
CA PRO A 170 5.95 -9.94 21.51
C PRO A 170 5.78 -9.12 22.83
N TYR A 171 5.27 -9.76 23.91
CA TYR A 171 4.95 -9.15 25.24
C TYR A 171 5.44 -9.98 26.46
N PHE A 172 5.71 -9.35 27.63
CA PHE A 172 6.34 -9.97 28.83
C PHE A 172 5.67 -9.64 30.21
N LYS A 173 5.84 -10.51 31.24
CA LYS A 173 5.31 -10.32 32.62
C LYS A 173 6.25 -10.88 33.73
N ILE A 174 6.30 -10.23 34.92
CA ILE A 174 7.23 -10.55 36.03
C ILE A 174 6.48 -10.98 37.32
N ILE A 175 7.08 -11.89 38.11
CA ILE A 175 6.40 -12.73 39.14
C ILE A 175 6.66 -12.34 40.62
N ASP A 176 7.73 -11.60 40.99
CA ASP A 176 7.94 -11.23 42.41
C ASP A 176 8.58 -9.84 42.58
N GLU A 177 7.73 -8.90 43.02
CA GLU A 177 7.97 -7.45 43.06
C GLU A 177 8.86 -7.01 44.24
N GLN A 178 8.71 -7.64 45.40
CA GLN A 178 9.34 -7.15 46.64
C GLN A 178 10.84 -7.47 46.69
N LYS A 179 11.21 -8.64 46.17
CA LYS A 179 12.61 -9.07 46.04
C LYS A 179 13.37 -8.25 45.01
N PHE A 180 12.69 -7.75 43.98
CA PHE A 180 13.25 -6.87 42.96
C PHE A 180 13.52 -5.46 43.50
N LYS A 181 12.56 -4.88 44.23
CA LYS A 181 12.68 -3.55 44.87
C LYS A 181 13.90 -3.46 45.80
N ASN A 182 14.09 -4.43 46.69
CA ASN A 182 15.21 -4.43 47.65
C ASN A 182 16.59 -4.53 46.98
N LYS A 183 16.64 -5.08 45.76
CA LYS A 183 17.89 -5.30 45.02
C LYS A 183 18.29 -4.11 44.16
N ILE A 184 17.31 -3.36 43.63
CA ILE A 184 17.53 -2.09 42.92
C ILE A 184 18.08 -1.02 43.87
N ILE A 185 17.63 -0.98 45.12
CA ILE A 185 18.15 -0.05 46.14
C ILE A 185 19.65 -0.32 46.38
N LYS A 186 20.04 -1.61 46.45
CA LYS A 186 21.45 -2.00 46.66
C LYS A 186 22.35 -1.67 45.46
N LEU A 187 21.86 -1.86 44.24
CA LEU A 187 22.59 -1.55 43.01
C LEU A 187 22.75 -0.04 42.76
N LYS A 188 21.76 0.78 43.18
CA LYS A 188 21.88 2.24 43.10
C LYS A 188 22.99 2.77 44.01
N GLN A 189 23.16 2.19 45.19
CA GLN A 189 24.21 2.62 46.12
C GLN A 189 25.62 2.28 45.59
N GLU A 190 25.84 1.05 45.10
CA GLU A 190 27.12 0.64 44.49
C GLU A 190 27.51 1.45 43.24
N TYR A 191 26.52 1.98 42.51
CA TYR A 191 26.75 2.78 41.31
C TYR A 191 27.06 4.25 41.64
N ILE A 192 26.53 4.77 42.75
CA ILE A 192 26.86 6.11 43.26
C ILE A 192 28.33 6.11 43.70
N ASP A 193 28.73 5.12 44.51
CA ASP A 193 30.10 5.01 45.02
C ASP A 193 31.14 4.89 43.87
N LYS A 194 30.80 4.12 42.82
CA LYS A 194 31.64 3.97 41.61
C LYS A 194 31.82 5.23 40.76
N ILE A 195 30.91 6.20 40.87
CA ILE A 195 30.95 7.43 40.07
C ILE A 195 31.58 8.57 40.86
N SER A 196 31.39 8.62 42.17
CA SER A 196 31.98 9.66 43.01
C SER A 196 33.50 9.54 43.13
N ASP A 197 34.04 8.32 43.24
CA ASP A 197 35.47 8.12 43.50
C ASP A 197 36.37 8.61 42.34
N PRO A 198 36.09 8.31 41.06
CA PRO A 198 36.92 8.79 39.96
C PRO A 198 36.80 10.29 39.68
N ILE A 199 35.69 10.93 40.08
CA ILE A 199 35.47 12.38 39.91
C ILE A 199 36.28 13.16 40.96
N ILE A 200 36.37 12.62 42.19
CA ILE A 200 37.25 13.16 43.23
C ILE A 200 38.72 13.02 42.81
N ASP A 201 39.09 11.90 42.18
CA ASP A 201 40.45 11.67 41.68
C ASP A 201 40.83 12.56 40.47
N ASN A 202 39.91 12.79 39.54
CA ASN A 202 40.18 13.61 38.34
C ASN A 202 40.13 15.13 38.58
N LEU A 203 39.47 15.60 39.65
CA LEU A 203 39.53 17.01 40.05
C LEU A 203 40.89 17.41 40.66
N LEU A 204 41.71 16.42 41.04
CA LEU A 204 43.01 16.64 41.66
C LEU A 204 44.19 16.62 40.67
N ASP A 205 44.01 16.17 39.43
CA ASP A 205 45.10 15.98 38.47
C ASP A 205 44.88 16.76 37.15
N GLY A 206 45.25 18.04 37.16
CA GLY A 206 45.10 18.93 36.01
C GLY A 206 46.32 18.93 35.09
N SER A 207 46.20 18.43 33.85
CA SER A 207 47.11 18.85 32.77
C SER A 207 46.60 18.66 31.31
N SER A 208 46.54 19.81 30.63
CA SER A 208 46.83 20.06 29.20
C SER A 208 45.78 19.83 28.09
N ILE A 209 45.42 20.95 27.45
CA ILE A 209 44.68 21.10 26.18
C ILE A 209 45.65 21.65 25.12
N ARG A 210 45.52 21.24 23.85
CA ARG A 210 46.00 22.02 22.67
C ARG A 210 45.04 21.94 21.47
N PRO A 211 45.03 22.98 20.58
CA PRO A 211 43.97 23.22 19.58
C PRO A 211 44.35 22.80 18.13
N PRO A 212 43.42 22.89 17.15
CA PRO A 212 43.53 22.23 15.85
C PRO A 212 44.06 23.12 14.70
N VAL A 213 44.46 22.48 13.59
CA VAL A 213 44.97 23.10 12.34
C VAL A 213 43.99 22.87 11.17
N THR A 214 43.90 23.87 10.28
CA THR A 214 43.00 24.02 9.12
C THR A 214 43.47 23.30 7.82
N PRO A 215 42.57 23.04 6.83
CA PRO A 215 42.87 22.25 5.62
C PRO A 215 43.11 23.08 4.34
N PRO A 216 43.67 22.50 3.25
CA PRO A 216 43.97 23.20 1.99
C PRO A 216 42.91 23.02 0.87
N HIS A 217 42.99 23.91 -0.14
CA HIS A 217 42.07 24.08 -1.28
C HIS A 217 42.24 23.06 -2.45
N PRO A 218 41.20 22.88 -3.29
CA PRO A 218 41.20 21.94 -4.42
C PRO A 218 41.61 22.56 -5.79
N PRO A 219 41.98 21.72 -6.79
CA PRO A 219 42.48 22.17 -8.09
C PRO A 219 41.39 22.36 -9.16
N ILE A 220 41.76 23.12 -10.20
CA ILE A 220 40.96 23.64 -11.32
C ILE A 220 40.93 22.64 -12.50
N ILE A 221 39.76 22.49 -13.17
CA ILE A 221 39.53 21.61 -14.32
C ILE A 221 39.34 22.44 -15.61
N PRO A 222 39.92 22.04 -16.77
CA PRO A 222 39.78 22.75 -18.06
C PRO A 222 38.47 22.43 -18.83
N PRO A 223 38.08 23.28 -19.81
CA PRO A 223 36.73 23.29 -20.39
C PRO A 223 36.50 22.27 -21.52
N GLN A 224 35.25 21.83 -21.69
CA GLN A 224 34.78 20.94 -22.77
C GLN A 224 34.23 21.70 -24.01
N PRO A 225 34.30 21.09 -25.21
CA PRO A 225 33.80 21.67 -26.46
C PRO A 225 32.26 21.56 -26.66
N PRO A 226 31.68 22.34 -27.58
CA PRO A 226 30.23 22.60 -27.65
C PRO A 226 29.41 21.45 -28.27
N VAL A 227 28.21 21.24 -27.72
CA VAL A 227 27.22 20.23 -28.12
C VAL A 227 26.26 20.80 -29.17
N VAL A 228 26.02 20.05 -30.25
CA VAL A 228 25.06 20.37 -31.33
C VAL A 228 23.63 20.02 -30.91
N PRO A 229 22.62 20.88 -31.15
CA PRO A 229 21.24 20.61 -30.74
C PRO A 229 20.52 19.58 -31.65
N PRO A 230 19.66 18.71 -31.10
CA PRO A 230 18.88 17.75 -31.88
C PRO A 230 17.65 18.40 -32.56
N ARG A 231 17.28 17.87 -33.72
CA ARG A 231 16.13 18.31 -34.54
C ARG A 231 14.79 17.95 -33.88
N THR A 232 13.84 18.88 -33.94
CA THR A 232 12.48 18.77 -33.39
C THR A 232 11.64 17.75 -34.17
N PRO A 233 10.93 16.82 -33.50
CA PRO A 233 9.98 15.92 -34.16
C PRO A 233 8.72 16.69 -34.61
N VAL A 234 8.23 16.38 -35.82
CA VAL A 234 6.97 16.87 -36.35
C VAL A 234 5.81 16.19 -35.62
N ILE A 235 4.99 16.96 -34.92
CA ILE A 235 3.80 16.47 -34.19
C ILE A 235 2.63 16.38 -35.19
N PRO A 236 1.98 15.21 -35.35
CA PRO A 236 0.79 15.09 -36.20
C PRO A 236 -0.39 15.92 -35.65
N PRO A 237 -1.27 16.44 -36.52
CA PRO A 237 -2.37 17.30 -36.11
C PRO A 237 -3.34 16.58 -35.17
N GLN A 238 -3.65 17.21 -34.03
CA GLN A 238 -4.61 16.67 -33.07
C GLN A 238 -6.04 16.74 -33.63
N PRO A 239 -6.87 15.71 -33.43
CA PRO A 239 -8.27 15.74 -33.82
C PRO A 239 -9.01 16.86 -33.07
N HIS A 240 -9.87 17.59 -33.77
CA HIS A 240 -10.74 18.60 -33.18
C HIS A 240 -11.72 17.94 -32.20
N ILE A 241 -11.44 18.05 -30.90
CA ILE A 241 -12.34 17.62 -29.83
C ILE A 241 -13.33 18.76 -29.58
N THR A 242 -14.62 18.52 -29.84
CA THR A 242 -15.68 19.45 -29.41
C THR A 242 -15.59 19.59 -27.88
N PRO A 243 -15.45 20.81 -27.33
CA PRO A 243 -15.24 20.98 -25.90
C PRO A 243 -16.46 20.45 -25.14
N LEU A 244 -16.23 19.48 -24.25
CA LEU A 244 -17.25 18.97 -23.34
C LEU A 244 -17.80 20.12 -22.49
N GLN A 245 -19.13 20.20 -22.39
CA GLN A 245 -19.80 21.21 -21.59
C GLN A 245 -19.47 21.02 -20.10
N SER A 246 -19.29 22.13 -19.39
CA SER A 246 -19.08 22.11 -17.94
C SER A 246 -20.33 21.61 -17.21
N ILE A 247 -20.13 20.80 -16.16
CA ILE A 247 -21.18 20.28 -15.28
C ILE A 247 -21.35 21.25 -14.10
N LEU A 248 -22.59 21.69 -13.83
CA LEU A 248 -22.91 22.41 -12.60
C LEU A 248 -22.86 21.42 -11.42
N ALA A 249 -21.79 21.48 -10.63
CA ALA A 249 -21.63 20.65 -9.45
C ALA A 249 -22.54 21.13 -8.31
N GLY A 250 -22.63 22.43 -8.10
CA GLY A 250 -23.46 23.02 -7.05
C GLY A 250 -23.17 24.50 -6.85
N PHE A 251 -23.34 24.97 -5.62
CA PHE A 251 -23.15 26.37 -5.24
C PHE A 251 -22.19 26.47 -4.07
N GLU A 252 -21.31 27.47 -4.10
CA GLU A 252 -20.36 27.74 -3.02
C GLU A 252 -21.11 28.14 -1.75
N CYS A 253 -20.80 27.48 -0.64
CA CYS A 253 -21.39 27.78 0.65
C CYS A 253 -20.95 29.18 1.12
N GLY A 254 -21.90 30.02 1.49
CA GLY A 254 -21.71 31.41 1.91
C GLY A 254 -22.03 32.43 0.83
N THR A 255 -21.56 32.22 -0.41
CA THR A 255 -21.77 33.16 -1.53
C THR A 255 -22.97 32.78 -2.40
N GLY A 256 -23.20 31.47 -2.58
CA GLY A 256 -24.15 30.95 -3.56
C GLY A 256 -23.64 30.98 -5.00
N ASP A 257 -22.34 31.25 -5.20
CA ASP A 257 -21.73 31.31 -6.53
C ASP A 257 -21.69 29.91 -7.18
N GLU A 258 -21.83 29.86 -8.50
CA GLU A 258 -21.87 28.60 -9.25
C GLU A 258 -20.51 27.89 -9.23
N VAL A 259 -20.52 26.63 -8.80
CA VAL A 259 -19.36 25.74 -8.84
C VAL A 259 -19.53 24.79 -10.02
N LYS A 260 -18.72 25.02 -11.07
CA LYS A 260 -18.73 24.23 -12.31
C LYS A 260 -17.46 23.41 -12.44
N ILE A 261 -17.61 22.13 -12.78
CA ILE A 261 -16.50 21.20 -13.03
C ILE A 261 -16.51 20.76 -14.50
N LYS A 262 -15.35 20.42 -15.05
CA LYS A 262 -15.28 19.76 -16.36
C LYS A 262 -15.39 18.24 -16.17
N PRO A 263 -15.95 17.48 -17.12
CA PRO A 263 -15.93 16.03 -17.00
C PRO A 263 -14.49 15.50 -16.92
N ALA A 264 -14.19 14.71 -15.89
CA ALA A 264 -12.90 14.05 -15.67
C ALA A 264 -13.10 12.83 -14.75
N HIS A 265 -12.00 12.14 -14.43
CA HIS A 265 -12.00 11.14 -13.36
C HIS A 265 -12.29 11.82 -12.02
N LEU A 266 -13.23 11.25 -11.28
CA LEU A 266 -13.79 11.81 -10.06
C LEU A 266 -13.70 10.80 -8.93
N PHE A 267 -13.43 11.27 -7.72
CA PHE A 267 -13.55 10.49 -6.49
C PHE A 267 -14.47 11.22 -5.53
N ILE A 268 -15.49 10.54 -5.01
CA ILE A 268 -16.38 11.05 -3.97
C ILE A 268 -16.23 10.24 -2.69
N SER A 269 -16.11 10.95 -1.57
CA SER A 269 -15.97 10.35 -0.24
C SER A 269 -16.93 10.93 0.78
N GLY A 270 -17.03 10.26 1.92
CA GLY A 270 -17.84 10.67 3.06
C GLY A 270 -18.63 9.51 3.66
N LEU A 271 -19.20 9.71 4.84
CA LEU A 271 -19.99 8.70 5.53
C LEU A 271 -21.28 8.34 4.79
N THR A 272 -21.57 7.05 4.70
CA THR A 272 -22.81 6.53 4.09
C THR A 272 -24.05 7.13 4.75
N GLN A 273 -25.05 7.49 3.94
CA GLN A 273 -26.30 8.18 4.31
C GLN A 273 -26.15 9.58 4.95
N LYS A 274 -24.95 10.01 5.35
CA LYS A 274 -24.73 11.30 6.02
C LYS A 274 -24.07 12.37 5.15
N SER A 275 -23.36 12.00 4.10
CA SER A 275 -22.75 12.99 3.20
C SER A 275 -23.55 13.26 1.93
N GLY A 276 -24.36 12.30 1.47
CA GLY A 276 -25.13 12.43 0.22
C GLY A 276 -24.35 12.06 -1.05
N LYS A 277 -23.39 11.10 -0.98
CA LYS A 277 -22.56 10.65 -2.11
C LYS A 277 -23.39 10.22 -3.32
N THR A 278 -24.32 9.27 -3.13
CA THR A 278 -25.14 8.71 -4.20
C THR A 278 -26.01 9.78 -4.86
N THR A 279 -26.67 10.64 -4.06
CA THR A 279 -27.48 11.76 -4.57
C THR A 279 -26.63 12.77 -5.35
N THR A 280 -25.38 13.00 -4.92
CA THR A 280 -24.43 13.84 -5.64
C THR A 280 -24.04 13.22 -6.98
N LEU A 281 -23.70 11.92 -7.00
CA LEU A 281 -23.38 11.21 -8.25
C LEU A 281 -24.56 11.25 -9.23
N GLU A 282 -25.78 10.95 -8.78
CA GLU A 282 -27.00 11.08 -9.58
C GLU A 282 -27.15 12.47 -10.20
N ALA A 283 -26.88 13.52 -9.42
CA ALA A 283 -26.97 14.89 -9.89
C ALA A 283 -25.92 15.23 -10.94
N LEU A 284 -24.68 14.82 -10.73
CA LEU A 284 -23.59 15.03 -11.67
C LEU A 284 -23.80 14.24 -12.97
N ILE A 285 -24.29 12.99 -12.89
CA ILE A 285 -24.59 12.16 -14.07
C ILE A 285 -25.66 12.84 -14.93
N GLN A 286 -26.80 13.21 -14.33
CA GLN A 286 -27.90 13.81 -15.07
C GLN A 286 -27.48 15.10 -15.77
N ARG A 287 -26.67 15.93 -15.11
CA ARG A 287 -26.16 17.19 -15.67
C ARG A 287 -25.04 17.00 -16.68
N SER A 288 -24.31 15.89 -16.62
CA SER A 288 -23.22 15.60 -17.57
C SER A 288 -23.72 15.26 -18.97
N GLY A 289 -24.94 14.71 -19.09
CA GLY A 289 -25.47 14.20 -20.35
C GLY A 289 -24.73 12.97 -20.90
N LEU A 290 -23.82 12.36 -20.11
CA LEU A 290 -23.06 11.18 -20.50
C LEU A 290 -23.87 9.89 -20.27
N SER A 291 -23.55 8.85 -21.03
CA SER A 291 -23.99 7.49 -20.69
C SER A 291 -23.19 7.03 -19.48
N THR A 292 -23.87 6.56 -18.43
CA THR A 292 -23.21 6.12 -17.20
C THR A 292 -23.61 4.69 -16.89
N ILE A 293 -22.65 3.87 -16.47
CA ILE A 293 -22.93 2.55 -15.91
C ILE A 293 -22.48 2.51 -14.45
N SER A 294 -23.34 2.02 -13.57
CA SER A 294 -23.05 1.75 -12.17
C SER A 294 -23.42 0.31 -11.83
N PHE A 295 -22.87 -0.19 -10.72
CA PHE A 295 -23.03 -1.57 -10.28
C PHE A 295 -23.74 -1.60 -8.93
N ILE A 296 -24.68 -2.53 -8.76
CA ILE A 296 -25.23 -2.85 -7.44
C ILE A 296 -24.44 -4.05 -6.93
N THR A 297 -23.69 -3.88 -5.84
CA THR A 297 -22.71 -4.89 -5.40
C THR A 297 -23.10 -5.54 -4.08
N LYS A 298 -24.06 -4.95 -3.36
CA LYS A 298 -24.55 -5.46 -2.07
C LYS A 298 -26.07 -5.68 -2.13
N PRO A 299 -26.60 -6.76 -1.54
CA PRO A 299 -28.04 -6.96 -1.42
C PRO A 299 -28.72 -5.79 -0.69
N GLY A 300 -29.82 -5.29 -1.26
CA GLY A 300 -30.61 -4.19 -0.65
C GLY A 300 -29.99 -2.80 -0.79
N GLU A 301 -28.92 -2.64 -1.57
CA GLU A 301 -28.33 -1.35 -1.91
C GLU A 301 -29.32 -0.53 -2.76
N LYS A 302 -29.86 0.54 -2.17
CA LYS A 302 -30.76 1.48 -2.84
C LYS A 302 -29.93 2.63 -3.41
N CYS A 303 -29.44 2.46 -4.63
CA CYS A 303 -28.73 3.50 -5.35
C CYS A 303 -29.32 3.66 -6.74
N PHE A 304 -29.47 4.92 -7.20
CA PHE A 304 -29.93 5.25 -8.54
C PHE A 304 -31.32 4.69 -8.89
N ASP A 305 -32.34 4.92 -8.04
CA ASP A 305 -33.71 4.39 -8.20
C ASP A 305 -34.36 4.67 -9.57
N LYS A 306 -33.84 5.64 -10.33
CA LYS A 306 -34.31 6.03 -11.68
C LYS A 306 -33.47 5.45 -12.83
N GLY A 307 -32.47 4.63 -12.53
CA GLY A 307 -31.59 4.02 -13.53
C GLY A 307 -32.28 2.90 -14.30
N GLU A 308 -31.84 2.69 -15.55
CA GLU A 308 -32.30 1.58 -16.36
C GLU A 308 -31.52 0.31 -16.05
N ASN A 309 -32.20 -0.78 -15.74
CA ASN A 309 -31.54 -2.07 -15.49
C ASN A 309 -30.90 -2.63 -16.77
N HIS A 310 -29.65 -3.04 -16.65
CA HIS A 310 -28.85 -3.71 -17.66
C HIS A 310 -28.43 -5.07 -17.12
N LYS A 311 -28.62 -6.14 -17.92
CA LYS A 311 -28.16 -7.48 -17.53
C LYS A 311 -26.63 -7.48 -17.34
N PRO A 312 -26.08 -8.26 -16.41
CA PRO A 312 -24.63 -8.40 -16.27
C PRO A 312 -23.94 -8.65 -17.61
N PHE A 313 -22.98 -7.79 -17.96
CA PHE A 313 -22.25 -7.91 -19.22
C PHE A 313 -21.04 -8.81 -19.01
N PHE A 314 -21.01 -9.89 -19.75
CA PHE A 314 -19.98 -10.89 -19.65
C PHE A 314 -19.48 -11.25 -21.05
N GLN A 315 -18.25 -10.85 -21.33
CA GLN A 315 -17.56 -11.27 -22.54
C GLN A 315 -16.60 -12.39 -22.16
N GLU A 316 -16.91 -13.62 -22.58
CA GLU A 316 -16.00 -14.74 -22.44
C GLU A 316 -14.77 -14.48 -23.31
N LYS A 317 -13.70 -13.94 -22.70
CA LYS A 317 -12.37 -13.83 -23.30
C LYS A 317 -11.46 -14.85 -22.63
N ALA A 318 -11.03 -15.83 -23.40
CA ALA A 318 -10.08 -16.87 -23.01
C ALA A 318 -8.61 -16.39 -22.96
N GLU A 319 -8.36 -15.09 -22.74
CA GLU A 319 -7.00 -14.58 -22.63
C GLU A 319 -6.36 -15.03 -21.32
N TRP A 320 -5.26 -15.79 -21.40
CA TRP A 320 -4.61 -16.41 -20.24
C TRP A 320 -4.27 -15.42 -19.11
N LYS A 321 -3.95 -14.16 -19.43
CA LYS A 321 -3.65 -13.12 -18.42
C LYS A 321 -4.87 -12.71 -17.61
N VAL A 322 -6.04 -12.74 -18.24
CA VAL A 322 -7.31 -12.40 -17.60
C VAL A 322 -7.73 -13.57 -16.72
N VAL A 323 -7.64 -14.80 -17.24
CA VAL A 323 -7.91 -16.04 -16.51
C VAL A 323 -6.97 -16.22 -15.31
N GLU A 324 -5.68 -15.96 -15.50
CA GLU A 324 -4.69 -16.01 -14.40
C GLU A 324 -5.05 -15.05 -13.27
N LYS A 325 -5.40 -13.79 -13.60
CA LYS A 325 -5.77 -12.79 -12.58
C LYS A 325 -7.05 -13.14 -11.85
N LEU A 326 -8.01 -13.76 -12.53
CA LEU A 326 -9.23 -14.26 -11.90
C LEU A 326 -8.88 -15.29 -10.83
N PHE A 327 -8.03 -16.26 -11.16
CA PHE A 327 -7.63 -17.29 -10.21
C PHE A 327 -6.71 -16.78 -9.11
N GLU A 328 -5.71 -15.95 -9.42
CA GLU A 328 -4.85 -15.33 -8.38
C GLU A 328 -5.68 -14.51 -7.38
N SER A 329 -6.78 -13.88 -7.84
CA SER A 329 -7.69 -13.14 -6.96
C SER A 329 -8.50 -14.07 -6.05
N GLN A 330 -8.99 -15.20 -6.56
CA GLN A 330 -9.75 -16.19 -5.79
C GLN A 330 -8.87 -16.95 -4.79
N LEU A 331 -7.62 -17.20 -5.17
CA LEU A 331 -6.64 -17.92 -4.36
C LEU A 331 -5.98 -17.08 -3.27
N GLY A 332 -5.86 -15.76 -3.47
CA GLY A 332 -5.04 -14.90 -2.63
C GLY A 332 -3.53 -15.13 -2.77
N GLU A 333 -3.10 -15.97 -3.71
CA GLU A 333 -1.69 -16.29 -3.99
C GLU A 333 -1.37 -16.30 -5.49
N LYS A 334 -0.08 -16.25 -5.82
CA LYS A 334 0.39 -16.23 -7.22
C LYS A 334 0.48 -17.63 -7.80
N MET A 335 -0.02 -17.82 -9.00
CA MET A 335 -0.03 -19.12 -9.68
C MET A 335 1.24 -19.39 -10.51
N LYS A 336 2.41 -19.31 -9.88
CA LYS A 336 3.70 -19.45 -10.61
C LYS A 336 3.84 -20.78 -11.34
N ASP A 337 3.41 -21.88 -10.72
CA ASP A 337 3.65 -23.25 -11.23
C ASP A 337 2.60 -23.71 -12.26
N VAL A 338 1.56 -22.90 -12.47
CA VAL A 338 0.42 -23.22 -13.35
C VAL A 338 0.39 -22.34 -14.60
N ARG A 339 1.05 -21.17 -14.55
CA ARG A 339 1.07 -20.17 -15.64
C ARG A 339 1.43 -20.75 -17.00
N ALA A 340 2.49 -21.55 -17.09
CA ALA A 340 2.94 -22.09 -18.37
C ALA A 340 1.87 -22.98 -19.01
N LYS A 341 1.20 -23.81 -18.19
CA LYS A 341 0.11 -24.68 -18.66
C LYS A 341 -1.13 -23.90 -19.02
N LEU A 342 -1.46 -22.86 -18.23
CA LEU A 342 -2.57 -21.97 -18.54
C LEU A 342 -2.36 -21.25 -19.90
N ILE A 343 -1.14 -20.79 -20.18
CA ILE A 343 -0.79 -20.19 -21.49
C ILE A 343 -1.02 -21.19 -22.62
N GLU A 344 -0.58 -22.44 -22.45
CA GLU A 344 -0.75 -23.51 -23.43
C GLU A 344 -2.24 -23.78 -23.70
N LEU A 345 -3.02 -23.97 -22.62
CA LEU A 345 -4.46 -24.25 -22.67
C LEU A 345 -5.26 -23.09 -23.27
N CYS A 346 -4.85 -21.84 -23.09
CA CYS A 346 -5.55 -20.67 -23.62
C CYS A 346 -5.13 -20.30 -25.07
N LYS A 347 -4.09 -20.92 -25.64
CA LYS A 347 -3.44 -20.43 -26.87
C LYS A 347 -4.36 -20.36 -28.09
N ASN A 348 -5.31 -21.30 -28.18
CA ASN A 348 -6.26 -21.40 -29.31
C ASN A 348 -7.73 -21.28 -28.87
N GLU A 349 -7.95 -21.13 -27.57
CA GLU A 349 -9.29 -21.13 -27.01
C GLU A 349 -9.90 -19.75 -27.04
N LYS A 350 -11.21 -19.70 -27.29
CA LYS A 350 -11.95 -18.44 -27.39
C LYS A 350 -12.83 -18.18 -26.18
N THR A 351 -13.24 -19.23 -25.47
CA THR A 351 -14.21 -19.14 -24.38
C THR A 351 -13.71 -19.87 -23.14
N LEU A 352 -14.28 -19.54 -21.98
CA LEU A 352 -13.89 -20.20 -20.73
C LEU A 352 -14.33 -21.68 -20.74
N LYS A 353 -15.45 -21.97 -21.41
CA LYS A 353 -15.98 -23.34 -21.53
C LYS A 353 -15.04 -24.26 -22.28
N THR A 354 -14.45 -23.76 -23.37
CA THR A 354 -13.52 -24.56 -24.17
C THR A 354 -12.16 -24.72 -23.49
N ILE A 355 -11.73 -23.74 -22.68
CA ILE A 355 -10.58 -23.91 -21.77
C ILE A 355 -10.85 -25.02 -20.76
N LYS A 356 -12.02 -25.04 -20.09
CA LYS A 356 -12.38 -26.12 -19.16
C LYS A 356 -12.35 -27.48 -19.84
N HIS A 357 -12.95 -27.59 -21.01
CA HIS A 357 -12.92 -28.85 -21.77
C HIS A 357 -11.50 -29.30 -22.10
N SER A 358 -10.62 -28.36 -22.48
CA SER A 358 -9.20 -28.64 -22.72
C SER A 358 -8.46 -29.09 -21.47
N ILE A 359 -8.80 -28.52 -20.31
CA ILE A 359 -8.29 -28.97 -19.00
C ILE A 359 -8.75 -30.39 -18.70
N ASP A 360 -10.04 -30.68 -18.90
CA ASP A 360 -10.62 -32.00 -18.65
C ASP A 360 -9.91 -33.08 -19.49
N ILE A 361 -9.67 -32.82 -20.78
CA ILE A 361 -8.91 -33.71 -21.68
C ILE A 361 -7.46 -33.86 -21.21
N ALA A 362 -6.77 -32.74 -20.94
CA ALA A 362 -5.37 -32.79 -20.49
C ALA A 362 -5.22 -33.53 -19.15
N LEU A 363 -6.25 -33.52 -18.31
CA LEU A 363 -6.25 -34.23 -17.05
C LEU A 363 -6.22 -35.75 -17.23
N GLU A 364 -6.86 -36.30 -18.27
CA GLU A 364 -6.92 -37.76 -18.53
C GLU A 364 -5.51 -38.34 -18.78
N ASP A 365 -4.67 -37.61 -19.52
CA ASP A 365 -3.34 -38.06 -19.93
C ASP A 365 -2.20 -37.62 -19.00
N SER A 366 -2.46 -36.68 -18.09
CA SER A 366 -1.43 -36.09 -17.23
C SER A 366 -1.03 -36.96 -16.03
N LYS A 367 0.26 -36.90 -15.66
CA LYS A 367 0.84 -37.58 -14.48
C LYS A 367 1.69 -36.61 -13.65
N GLY A 368 1.95 -36.99 -12.38
CA GLY A 368 2.89 -36.26 -11.53
C GLY A 368 2.45 -34.83 -11.16
N THR A 369 3.37 -33.88 -11.25
CA THR A 369 3.15 -32.46 -10.88
C THR A 369 2.22 -31.73 -11.84
N GLU A 370 2.26 -32.06 -13.14
CA GLU A 370 1.36 -31.49 -14.15
C GLU A 370 -0.12 -31.80 -13.82
N ARG A 371 -0.39 -33.04 -13.43
CA ARG A 371 -1.74 -33.45 -13.00
C ARG A 371 -2.25 -32.61 -11.83
N LYS A 372 -1.40 -32.29 -10.84
CA LYS A 372 -1.80 -31.45 -9.70
C LYS A 372 -2.21 -30.05 -10.15
N SER A 373 -1.45 -29.43 -11.06
CA SER A 373 -1.78 -28.12 -11.62
C SER A 373 -3.10 -28.14 -12.41
N LEU A 374 -3.36 -29.20 -13.17
CA LEU A 374 -4.60 -29.36 -13.94
C LEU A 374 -5.81 -29.64 -13.05
N ILE A 375 -5.66 -30.46 -12.00
CA ILE A 375 -6.72 -30.68 -10.98
C ILE A 375 -7.10 -29.34 -10.34
N LEU A 376 -6.09 -28.55 -9.98
CA LEU A 376 -6.30 -27.24 -9.37
C LEU A 376 -7.07 -26.30 -10.31
N LEU A 377 -6.64 -26.18 -11.57
CA LEU A 377 -7.36 -25.39 -12.58
C LEU A 377 -8.80 -25.89 -12.80
N GLN A 378 -8.98 -27.20 -12.90
CA GLN A 378 -10.30 -27.81 -13.11
C GLN A 378 -11.26 -27.43 -11.97
N ALA A 379 -10.84 -27.58 -10.72
CA ALA A 379 -11.65 -27.23 -9.56
C ALA A 379 -12.10 -25.76 -9.59
N TYR A 380 -11.20 -24.84 -9.96
CA TYR A 380 -11.57 -23.42 -10.07
C TYR A 380 -12.56 -23.13 -11.18
N PHE A 381 -12.36 -23.73 -12.36
CA PHE A 381 -13.32 -23.59 -13.45
C PHE A 381 -14.67 -24.18 -13.06
N GLU A 382 -14.72 -25.31 -12.35
CA GLU A 382 -15.98 -25.89 -11.87
C GLU A 382 -16.72 -24.95 -10.92
N ASP A 383 -16.03 -24.35 -9.95
CA ASP A 383 -16.66 -23.41 -9.03
C ASP A 383 -17.15 -22.14 -9.75
N LEU A 384 -16.35 -21.61 -10.69
CA LEU A 384 -16.75 -20.49 -11.53
C LEU A 384 -17.99 -20.82 -12.38
N PHE A 385 -18.04 -22.01 -13.00
CA PHE A 385 -19.18 -22.40 -13.82
C PHE A 385 -20.43 -22.69 -13.00
N LYS A 386 -20.31 -23.30 -11.82
CA LYS A 386 -21.44 -23.46 -10.89
C LYS A 386 -22.04 -22.11 -10.50
N GLU A 387 -21.22 -21.08 -10.35
CA GLU A 387 -21.72 -19.73 -10.06
C GLU A 387 -22.38 -19.04 -11.26
N LEU A 388 -21.92 -19.33 -12.47
CA LEU A 388 -22.52 -18.82 -13.71
C LEU A 388 -23.77 -19.61 -14.11
N GLU A 389 -23.88 -20.87 -13.69
CA GLU A 389 -25.05 -21.71 -13.87
C GLU A 389 -26.26 -21.05 -13.19
N ASN A 390 -27.34 -20.91 -13.96
CA ASN A 390 -28.59 -20.27 -13.55
C ASN A 390 -28.54 -18.74 -13.39
N LYS A 391 -27.46 -18.07 -13.79
CA LYS A 391 -27.41 -16.60 -13.85
C LYS A 391 -27.58 -16.08 -15.26
N GLU A 392 -28.41 -15.05 -15.41
CA GLU A 392 -28.59 -14.36 -16.69
C GLU A 392 -27.48 -13.33 -16.90
N TYR A 393 -26.85 -13.36 -18.08
CA TYR A 393 -25.88 -12.37 -18.53
C TYR A 393 -26.04 -12.08 -20.04
N THR A 394 -25.41 -11.01 -20.52
CA THR A 394 -25.42 -10.59 -21.92
C THR A 394 -23.99 -10.44 -22.46
N SER A 395 -23.81 -10.71 -23.75
CA SER A 395 -22.57 -10.48 -24.49
C SER A 395 -22.52 -9.13 -25.21
N ASN A 396 -23.58 -8.32 -25.08
CA ASN A 396 -23.69 -6.99 -25.67
C ASN A 396 -23.89 -5.95 -24.56
N LEU A 397 -23.01 -4.94 -24.53
CA LEU A 397 -23.11 -3.78 -23.66
C LEU A 397 -23.71 -2.61 -24.43
N SER A 398 -25.02 -2.38 -24.26
CA SER A 398 -25.73 -1.27 -24.90
C SER A 398 -26.17 -0.27 -23.84
N LEU A 399 -25.43 0.84 -23.74
CA LEU A 399 -25.69 1.88 -22.74
C LEU A 399 -26.55 3.00 -23.33
N LYS A 400 -27.60 3.38 -22.61
CA LYS A 400 -28.36 4.61 -22.90
C LYS A 400 -27.76 5.81 -22.18
N THR A 401 -28.09 7.01 -22.66
CA THR A 401 -27.77 8.26 -21.95
C THR A 401 -28.44 8.26 -20.58
N GLY A 402 -27.73 8.76 -19.56
CA GLY A 402 -28.19 8.69 -18.16
C GLY A 402 -27.62 7.48 -17.45
N ILE A 403 -28.36 6.94 -16.47
CA ILE A 403 -27.85 5.89 -15.57
C ILE A 403 -28.30 4.51 -16.05
N ASN A 404 -27.35 3.63 -16.30
CA ASN A 404 -27.54 2.20 -16.56
C ASN A 404 -27.06 1.46 -15.30
N LEU A 405 -27.89 0.55 -14.79
CA LEU A 405 -27.64 -0.20 -13.57
C LEU A 405 -27.40 -1.66 -13.84
N MET A 406 -26.27 -2.18 -13.40
CA MET A 406 -25.94 -3.58 -13.51
C MET A 406 -25.98 -4.23 -12.12
N ASP A 407 -26.98 -5.06 -11.87
CA ASP A 407 -27.09 -5.76 -10.59
C ASP A 407 -26.15 -6.95 -10.53
N LEU A 408 -25.16 -6.86 -9.65
CA LEU A 408 -24.18 -7.90 -9.38
C LEU A 408 -24.29 -8.46 -7.95
N SER A 409 -25.32 -8.09 -7.19
CA SER A 409 -25.48 -8.47 -5.78
C SER A 409 -25.62 -9.98 -5.53
N SER A 410 -26.00 -10.74 -6.56
CA SER A 410 -26.07 -12.21 -6.54
C SER A 410 -24.77 -12.92 -6.89
N TYR A 411 -23.71 -12.17 -7.24
CA TYR A 411 -22.39 -12.69 -7.61
C TYR A 411 -21.41 -12.54 -6.45
N ASN A 412 -20.44 -13.46 -6.33
CA ASN A 412 -19.34 -13.32 -5.40
C ASN A 412 -18.41 -12.14 -5.79
N GLU A 413 -17.55 -11.68 -4.89
CA GLU A 413 -16.74 -10.48 -5.14
C GLU A 413 -15.76 -10.66 -6.31
N GLU A 414 -15.26 -11.87 -6.54
CA GLU A 414 -14.34 -12.22 -7.61
C GLU A 414 -14.99 -12.06 -8.99
N LEU A 415 -16.19 -12.63 -9.15
CA LEU A 415 -16.98 -12.59 -10.36
C LEU A 415 -17.57 -11.20 -10.60
N GLN A 416 -17.95 -10.47 -9.53
CA GLN A 416 -18.25 -9.05 -9.61
C GLN A 416 -17.06 -8.27 -10.22
N SER A 417 -15.85 -8.46 -9.69
CA SER A 417 -14.64 -7.79 -10.20
C SER A 417 -14.34 -8.17 -11.66
N TYR A 418 -14.61 -9.42 -12.05
CA TYR A 418 -14.44 -9.88 -13.43
C TYR A 418 -15.45 -9.27 -14.40
N ILE A 419 -16.72 -9.17 -14.00
CA ILE A 419 -17.77 -8.52 -14.80
C ILE A 419 -17.45 -7.03 -14.96
N ILE A 420 -17.06 -6.34 -13.88
CA ILE A 420 -16.62 -4.95 -13.91
C ILE A 420 -15.41 -4.79 -14.84
N ASN A 421 -14.42 -5.68 -14.78
CA ASN A 421 -13.29 -5.71 -15.71
C ASN A 421 -13.74 -5.85 -17.18
N SER A 422 -14.72 -6.72 -17.45
CA SER A 422 -15.28 -6.90 -18.79
C SER A 422 -15.92 -5.61 -19.31
N VAL A 423 -16.75 -4.97 -18.48
CA VAL A 423 -17.38 -3.66 -18.79
C VAL A 423 -16.35 -2.57 -19.05
N LEU A 424 -15.34 -2.45 -18.19
CA LEU A 424 -14.27 -1.45 -18.35
C LEU A 424 -13.50 -1.63 -19.66
N ASN A 425 -13.19 -2.87 -20.03
CA ASN A 425 -12.49 -3.17 -21.27
C ASN A 425 -13.37 -2.88 -22.49
N GLU A 426 -14.66 -3.22 -22.45
CA GLU A 426 -15.59 -2.88 -23.52
C GLU A 426 -15.66 -1.35 -23.71
N ILE A 427 -15.82 -0.62 -22.60
CA ILE A 427 -15.92 0.85 -22.64
C ILE A 427 -14.64 1.49 -23.14
N LEU A 428 -13.47 1.00 -22.72
CA LEU A 428 -12.18 1.54 -23.16
C LEU A 428 -12.01 1.47 -24.69
N HIS A 429 -12.40 0.35 -25.30
CA HIS A 429 -12.07 0.07 -26.71
C HIS A 429 -13.22 0.41 -27.68
N ASN A 430 -14.48 0.29 -27.24
CA ASN A 430 -15.63 0.30 -28.13
C ASN A 430 -16.65 1.41 -27.82
N ASN A 431 -16.59 2.06 -26.65
CA ASN A 431 -17.51 3.13 -26.28
C ASN A 431 -16.84 4.51 -26.21
N LYS A 432 -17.66 5.56 -26.24
CA LYS A 432 -17.26 6.96 -26.06
C LYS A 432 -18.27 7.66 -25.17
N ASN A 433 -17.89 8.80 -24.60
CA ASN A 433 -18.75 9.63 -23.77
C ASN A 433 -19.41 8.85 -22.63
N THR A 434 -18.64 7.94 -22.00
CA THR A 434 -19.16 7.01 -21.00
C THR A 434 -18.50 7.19 -19.64
N VAL A 435 -19.28 7.23 -18.56
CA VAL A 435 -18.80 7.20 -17.19
C VAL A 435 -19.00 5.81 -16.60
N VAL A 436 -17.96 5.26 -15.98
CA VAL A 436 -18.06 4.04 -15.17
C VAL A 436 -18.01 4.41 -13.70
N ILE A 437 -19.06 4.09 -12.95
CA ILE A 437 -19.10 4.27 -11.51
C ILE A 437 -18.60 3.00 -10.84
N ILE A 438 -17.59 3.14 -9.99
CA ILE A 438 -17.07 2.04 -9.17
C ILE A 438 -17.54 2.28 -7.73
N PRO A 439 -18.63 1.62 -7.29
CA PRO A 439 -19.10 1.72 -5.92
C PRO A 439 -18.12 1.01 -4.97
N GLU A 440 -18.02 1.51 -3.73
CA GLU A 440 -17.17 0.93 -2.69
C GLU A 440 -15.76 0.63 -3.20
N ALA A 441 -15.11 1.65 -3.79
CA ALA A 441 -13.91 1.48 -4.59
C ALA A 441 -12.78 0.71 -3.89
N TRP A 442 -12.67 0.80 -2.56
CA TRP A 442 -11.70 0.02 -1.78
C TRP A 442 -11.81 -1.50 -1.98
N LYS A 443 -13.00 -2.02 -2.33
CA LYS A 443 -13.21 -3.45 -2.66
C LYS A 443 -12.53 -3.85 -3.96
N PHE A 444 -12.67 -3.01 -4.98
CA PHE A 444 -12.28 -3.32 -6.36
C PHE A 444 -10.89 -2.81 -6.72
N ILE A 445 -10.40 -1.76 -6.06
CA ILE A 445 -9.06 -1.21 -6.24
C ILE A 445 -8.32 -1.03 -4.91
N PRO A 446 -8.22 -2.08 -4.08
CA PRO A 446 -7.54 -2.02 -2.79
C PRO A 446 -6.05 -1.73 -2.96
N GLN A 447 -5.46 -1.08 -1.95
CA GLN A 447 -4.03 -0.78 -1.88
C GLN A 447 -3.16 -2.04 -1.72
N SER A 448 -3.63 -3.05 -0.98
CA SER A 448 -2.83 -4.21 -0.55
C SER A 448 -2.91 -5.43 -1.48
N LYS A 449 -4.00 -5.59 -2.24
CA LYS A 449 -4.23 -6.76 -3.11
C LYS A 449 -4.37 -6.37 -4.58
N ARG A 450 -4.13 -7.34 -5.45
CA ARG A 450 -4.47 -7.23 -6.88
C ARG A 450 -5.88 -7.76 -7.08
N THR A 451 -6.61 -7.13 -7.98
CA THR A 451 -7.95 -7.55 -8.40
C THR A 451 -8.00 -7.56 -9.93
N PRO A 452 -8.91 -8.33 -10.54
CA PRO A 452 -9.13 -8.30 -12.00
C PRO A 452 -9.39 -6.90 -12.54
N SER A 453 -10.26 -6.12 -11.88
CA SER A 453 -10.69 -4.80 -12.35
C SER A 453 -9.63 -3.71 -12.25
N LYS A 454 -8.69 -3.79 -11.30
CA LYS A 454 -7.70 -2.73 -11.04
C LYS A 454 -6.88 -2.34 -12.26
N TYR A 455 -6.39 -3.32 -13.02
CA TYR A 455 -5.60 -3.04 -14.23
C TYR A 455 -6.42 -2.31 -15.30
N SER A 456 -7.66 -2.75 -15.55
CA SER A 456 -8.51 -2.11 -16.56
C SER A 456 -8.97 -0.72 -16.13
N ILE A 457 -9.16 -0.48 -14.82
CA ILE A 457 -9.36 0.87 -14.28
C ILE A 457 -8.16 1.75 -14.56
N GLU A 458 -6.93 1.28 -14.28
CA GLU A 458 -5.70 2.03 -14.59
C GLU A 458 -5.59 2.36 -16.08
N GLN A 459 -5.92 1.42 -16.97
CA GLN A 459 -5.89 1.66 -18.41
C GLN A 459 -6.95 2.68 -18.84
N LEU A 460 -8.18 2.56 -18.33
CA LEU A 460 -9.26 3.49 -18.64
C LEU A 460 -8.95 4.91 -18.15
N ILE A 461 -8.33 5.05 -16.98
CA ILE A 461 -7.85 6.34 -16.49
C ILE A 461 -6.78 6.96 -17.40
N ARG A 462 -5.82 6.15 -17.87
CA ARG A 462 -4.70 6.65 -18.67
C ARG A 462 -5.08 6.97 -20.12
N GLN A 463 -6.04 6.24 -20.68
CA GLN A 463 -6.32 6.24 -22.12
C GLN A 463 -7.75 6.69 -22.45
N GLY A 464 -8.69 6.56 -21.52
CA GLY A 464 -10.13 6.76 -21.76
C GLY A 464 -10.52 8.21 -22.01
N ALA A 465 -9.80 9.17 -21.44
CA ALA A 465 -10.13 10.60 -21.57
C ALA A 465 -10.17 11.09 -23.03
N VAL A 466 -9.38 10.51 -23.94
CA VAL A 466 -9.39 10.84 -25.38
C VAL A 466 -10.75 10.55 -26.02
N ASN A 467 -11.47 9.57 -25.49
CA ASN A 467 -12.80 9.16 -25.93
C ASN A 467 -13.91 9.70 -25.01
N ASN A 468 -13.60 10.64 -24.12
CA ASN A 468 -14.50 11.14 -23.08
C ASN A 468 -15.03 10.01 -22.18
N ASN A 469 -14.21 8.99 -21.93
CA ASN A 469 -14.53 7.92 -21.01
C ASN A 469 -13.87 8.18 -19.66
N PHE A 470 -14.67 8.18 -18.60
CA PHE A 470 -14.23 8.53 -17.25
C PHE A 470 -14.60 7.46 -16.24
N VAL A 471 -13.94 7.51 -15.09
CA VAL A 471 -14.20 6.62 -13.94
C VAL A 471 -14.51 7.49 -12.75
N TRP A 472 -15.67 7.25 -12.13
CA TRP A 472 -16.11 7.93 -10.94
C TRP A 472 -16.14 6.93 -9.78
N PHE A 473 -15.37 7.20 -8.74
CA PHE A 473 -15.23 6.31 -7.60
C PHE A 473 -16.10 6.79 -6.44
N ASP A 474 -16.83 5.87 -5.83
CA ASP A 474 -17.48 6.09 -4.54
C ASP A 474 -16.77 5.23 -3.49
N SER A 475 -16.25 5.84 -2.42
CA SER A 475 -15.73 5.10 -1.27
C SER A 475 -15.81 5.92 0.01
N GLN A 476 -16.14 5.27 1.12
CA GLN A 476 -15.99 5.88 2.44
C GLN A 476 -14.53 5.86 2.91
N ASP A 477 -13.83 4.75 2.67
CA ASP A 477 -12.43 4.53 3.05
C ASP A 477 -11.51 4.99 1.89
N ILE A 478 -10.82 6.11 2.11
CA ILE A 478 -9.84 6.63 1.13
C ILE A 478 -8.52 5.86 1.24
N ALA A 479 -8.11 5.50 2.45
CA ALA A 479 -6.82 4.87 2.73
C ALA A 479 -6.71 3.45 2.14
N GLY A 480 -7.83 2.73 2.10
CA GLY A 480 -7.96 1.41 1.52
C GLY A 480 -7.84 1.39 -0.01
N VAL A 481 -8.00 2.53 -0.69
CA VAL A 481 -7.94 2.63 -2.15
C VAL A 481 -6.49 2.82 -2.63
N ASP A 482 -6.14 2.20 -3.76
CA ASP A 482 -4.80 2.28 -4.32
C ASP A 482 -4.38 3.72 -4.70
N LYS A 483 -3.32 4.20 -4.05
CA LYS A 483 -2.76 5.54 -4.22
C LYS A 483 -2.30 5.85 -5.64
N SER A 484 -1.90 4.85 -6.43
CA SER A 484 -1.49 5.06 -7.82
C SER A 484 -2.69 5.41 -8.71
N ILE A 485 -3.88 4.91 -8.38
CA ILE A 485 -5.14 5.29 -9.04
C ILE A 485 -5.60 6.65 -8.54
N LEU A 486 -5.61 6.88 -7.22
CA LEU A 486 -6.03 8.15 -6.63
C LEU A 486 -5.24 9.36 -7.18
N LYS A 487 -3.93 9.20 -7.41
CA LYS A 487 -3.07 10.25 -8.01
C LYS A 487 -3.51 10.71 -9.40
N SER A 488 -4.32 9.92 -10.09
CA SER A 488 -4.79 10.22 -11.45
C SER A 488 -6.21 10.81 -11.45
N VAL A 489 -6.85 10.91 -10.29
CA VAL A 489 -8.16 11.56 -10.12
C VAL A 489 -7.96 13.08 -10.13
N SER A 490 -8.73 13.77 -10.97
CA SER A 490 -8.63 15.23 -11.12
C SER A 490 -9.68 15.99 -10.32
N ILE A 491 -10.77 15.32 -9.93
CA ILE A 491 -11.88 15.92 -9.20
C ILE A 491 -12.12 15.14 -7.92
N TRP A 492 -12.12 15.83 -6.79
CA TRP A 492 -12.42 15.26 -5.49
C TRP A 492 -13.65 15.93 -4.91
N MET A 493 -14.64 15.13 -4.51
CA MET A 493 -15.81 15.55 -3.77
C MET A 493 -15.68 14.97 -2.36
N LEU A 494 -15.15 15.76 -1.43
CA LEU A 494 -14.80 15.29 -0.10
C LEU A 494 -15.90 15.65 0.91
N GLY A 495 -16.69 14.66 1.30
CA GLY A 495 -17.84 14.85 2.20
C GLY A 495 -17.50 14.64 3.68
N LEU A 496 -18.53 14.69 4.51
CA LEU A 496 -18.46 14.48 5.96
C LEU A 496 -17.71 13.19 6.33
N GLN A 497 -16.71 13.32 7.21
CA GLN A 497 -16.01 12.22 7.89
C GLN A 497 -15.95 12.51 9.38
N THR A 498 -16.10 11.49 10.24
CA THR A 498 -16.08 11.67 11.72
C THR A 498 -14.95 10.92 12.41
N GLU A 499 -14.37 9.93 11.76
CA GLU A 499 -13.22 9.20 12.30
C GLU A 499 -11.95 10.00 12.00
N VAL A 500 -11.07 10.14 13.00
CA VAL A 500 -9.94 11.08 12.95
C VAL A 500 -8.98 10.76 11.81
N ASN A 501 -8.63 9.49 11.62
CA ASN A 501 -7.72 9.09 10.56
C ASN A 501 -8.35 9.30 9.16
N GLU A 502 -9.64 9.04 8.98
CA GLU A 502 -10.33 9.33 7.72
C GLU A 502 -10.40 10.83 7.43
N VAL A 503 -10.55 11.67 8.46
CA VAL A 503 -10.48 13.13 8.32
C VAL A 503 -9.10 13.58 7.88
N GLU A 504 -8.03 13.05 8.49
CA GLU A 504 -6.67 13.33 8.09
C GLU A 504 -6.36 12.86 6.65
N HIS A 505 -6.83 11.67 6.28
CA HIS A 505 -6.72 11.15 4.92
C HIS A 505 -7.49 11.99 3.90
N THR A 506 -8.66 12.51 4.28
CA THR A 506 -9.46 13.43 3.47
C THR A 506 -8.71 14.74 3.23
N ILE A 507 -8.21 15.38 4.30
CA ILE A 507 -7.42 16.62 4.21
C ILE A 507 -6.14 16.42 3.39
N ALA A 508 -5.55 15.23 3.43
CA ALA A 508 -4.36 14.90 2.64
C ALA A 508 -4.60 14.94 1.13
N GLN A 509 -5.84 14.70 0.65
CA GLN A 509 -6.18 14.77 -0.77
C GLN A 509 -6.42 16.19 -1.29
N ILE A 510 -6.55 17.18 -0.40
CA ILE A 510 -6.84 18.56 -0.79
C ILE A 510 -5.58 19.20 -1.36
N PRO A 511 -5.59 19.65 -2.64
CA PRO A 511 -4.41 20.14 -3.35
C PRO A 511 -4.06 21.59 -2.98
N LEU A 512 -4.21 21.96 -1.70
CA LEU A 512 -3.85 23.27 -1.16
C LEU A 512 -2.64 23.18 -0.22
N PRO A 513 -1.89 24.28 -0.02
CA PRO A 513 -0.89 24.39 1.05
C PRO A 513 -1.50 24.09 2.42
N LYS A 514 -0.73 23.50 3.35
CA LYS A 514 -1.23 23.06 4.67
C LYS A 514 -2.03 24.14 5.43
N GLY A 515 -1.60 25.40 5.38
CA GLY A 515 -2.29 26.51 6.07
C GLY A 515 -3.57 27.02 5.39
N GLN A 516 -3.91 26.53 4.20
CA GLN A 516 -5.13 26.89 3.45
C GLN A 516 -6.13 25.72 3.37
N ARG A 517 -5.76 24.54 3.89
CA ARG A 517 -6.66 23.39 3.93
C ARG A 517 -7.74 23.61 5.00
N PRO A 518 -8.93 23.03 4.83
CA PRO A 518 -9.91 23.01 5.90
C PRO A 518 -9.35 22.29 7.14
N THR A 519 -9.83 22.74 8.28
CA THR A 519 -9.54 22.13 9.58
C THR A 519 -10.29 20.81 9.73
N ASN A 520 -9.87 19.99 10.70
CA ASN A 520 -10.57 18.74 11.04
C ASN A 520 -12.04 19.01 11.37
N ASP A 521 -12.31 20.03 12.18
CA ASP A 521 -13.67 20.41 12.59
C ASP A 521 -14.55 20.78 11.39
N GLN A 522 -14.00 21.49 10.40
CA GLN A 522 -14.73 21.83 9.19
C GLN A 522 -15.15 20.60 8.37
N ILE A 523 -14.34 19.53 8.33
CA ILE A 523 -14.71 18.27 7.68
C ILE A 523 -15.75 17.52 8.50
N MET A 524 -15.57 17.48 9.83
CA MET A 524 -16.45 16.79 10.78
C MET A 524 -17.82 17.44 10.94
N ASN A 525 -17.95 18.72 10.57
CA ASN A 525 -19.20 19.49 10.67
C ASN A 525 -19.90 19.71 9.30
N LEU A 526 -19.40 19.11 8.22
CA LEU A 526 -20.07 19.15 6.92
C LEU A 526 -21.50 18.61 7.03
N GLN A 527 -22.46 19.36 6.50
CA GLN A 527 -23.85 18.94 6.44
C GLN A 527 -24.09 18.00 5.25
N VAL A 528 -25.24 17.34 5.23
CA VAL A 528 -25.64 16.49 4.10
C VAL A 528 -25.66 17.32 2.82
N GLY A 529 -25.02 16.83 1.75
CA GLY A 529 -24.92 17.53 0.48
C GLY A 529 -23.79 18.56 0.42
N GLU A 530 -23.10 18.84 1.52
CA GLU A 530 -21.89 19.66 1.52
C GLU A 530 -20.63 18.84 1.29
N PHE A 531 -19.78 19.35 0.41
CA PHE A 531 -18.49 18.74 0.07
C PHE A 531 -17.43 19.83 -0.05
N PHE A 532 -16.18 19.50 0.25
CA PHE A 532 -15.05 20.24 -0.31
C PHE A 532 -14.79 19.72 -1.73
N ALA A 533 -15.23 20.50 -2.72
CA ALA A 533 -15.00 20.21 -4.13
C ALA A 533 -13.60 20.69 -4.52
N CYS A 534 -12.71 19.77 -4.86
CA CYS A 534 -11.34 20.07 -5.26
C CYS A 534 -11.11 19.72 -6.73
N PHE A 535 -10.74 20.71 -7.54
CA PHE A 535 -10.47 20.58 -8.97
C PHE A 535 -9.68 21.80 -9.44
N ASP A 536 -8.90 21.67 -10.52
CA ASP A 536 -8.11 22.77 -11.12
C ASP A 536 -7.27 23.57 -10.10
N GLY A 537 -6.74 22.89 -9.08
CA GLY A 537 -5.95 23.52 -8.00
C GLY A 537 -6.75 24.34 -6.98
N LYS A 538 -8.09 24.30 -7.05
CA LYS A 538 -9.01 24.96 -6.13
C LYS A 538 -9.58 23.96 -5.13
N CYS A 539 -10.07 24.47 -4.00
CA CYS A 539 -10.88 23.73 -3.03
C CYS A 539 -12.00 24.66 -2.55
N ILE A 540 -13.25 24.31 -2.85
CA ILE A 540 -14.42 25.16 -2.59
C ILE A 540 -15.43 24.36 -1.75
N LYS A 541 -15.85 24.90 -0.61
CA LYS A 541 -16.95 24.31 0.17
C LYS A 541 -18.23 24.51 -0.63
N THR A 542 -18.81 23.41 -1.12
CA THR A 542 -19.87 23.40 -2.12
C THR A 542 -21.06 22.62 -1.60
N TYR A 543 -22.24 23.22 -1.65
CA TYR A 543 -23.50 22.52 -1.52
C TYR A 543 -23.91 21.98 -2.89
N VAL A 544 -23.95 20.66 -3.03
CA VAL A 544 -24.37 20.00 -4.26
C VAL A 544 -25.89 20.02 -4.35
N MET A 545 -26.40 20.66 -5.39
CA MET A 545 -27.83 20.62 -5.70
C MET A 545 -28.25 19.19 -6.08
N PRO A 546 -29.25 18.58 -5.44
CA PRO A 546 -29.82 17.31 -5.89
C PRO A 546 -30.77 17.49 -7.09
N ASN A 547 -31.11 16.42 -7.81
CA ASN A 547 -31.90 16.49 -9.05
C ASN A 547 -33.34 16.98 -8.90
N TRP A 548 -33.92 16.86 -7.71
CA TRP A 548 -35.29 17.26 -7.43
C TRP A 548 -35.42 18.70 -6.92
N MET A 549 -34.30 19.38 -6.66
CA MET A 549 -34.25 20.72 -6.10
C MET A 549 -34.05 21.76 -7.20
N SER A 550 -34.69 22.93 -7.04
CA SER A 550 -34.49 24.06 -7.96
C SER A 550 -33.16 24.78 -7.69
N GLU A 551 -32.60 25.43 -8.72
CA GLU A 551 -31.36 26.22 -8.56
C GLU A 551 -31.49 27.34 -7.54
N ASN A 552 -32.63 28.03 -7.50
CA ASN A 552 -32.86 29.12 -6.54
C ASN A 552 -32.86 28.59 -5.10
N GLU A 553 -33.55 27.47 -4.86
CA GLU A 553 -33.59 26.83 -3.54
C GLU A 553 -32.19 26.38 -3.10
N ALA A 554 -31.43 25.73 -4.00
CA ALA A 554 -30.07 25.30 -3.71
C ALA A 554 -29.11 26.48 -3.45
N LYS A 555 -29.23 27.58 -4.19
CA LYS A 555 -28.50 28.83 -3.96
C LYS A 555 -28.81 29.41 -2.58
N GLU A 556 -30.09 29.44 -2.19
CA GLU A 556 -30.49 29.96 -0.88
C GLU A 556 -30.01 29.07 0.28
N ILE A 557 -30.02 27.74 0.11
CA ILE A 557 -29.43 26.83 1.08
C ILE A 557 -27.93 27.11 1.22
N ALA A 558 -27.20 27.19 0.11
CA ALA A 558 -25.77 27.46 0.11
C ALA A 558 -25.40 28.80 0.79
N LYS A 559 -26.18 29.86 0.58
CA LYS A 559 -25.99 31.17 1.24
C LYS A 559 -26.35 31.18 2.72
N SER A 560 -27.18 30.25 3.18
CA SER A 560 -27.76 30.32 4.52
C SER A 560 -26.67 30.28 5.61
N LYS A 561 -26.77 31.19 6.60
CA LYS A 561 -25.76 31.35 7.67
C LYS A 561 -25.57 30.13 8.57
N LYS A 562 -26.41 29.10 8.46
CA LYS A 562 -26.20 27.81 9.16
C LYS A 562 -24.89 27.14 8.75
N HIS A 563 -24.28 27.53 7.64
CA HIS A 563 -23.06 26.93 7.08
C HIS A 563 -21.75 27.69 7.43
N LEU A 564 -21.85 28.87 8.05
CA LEU A 564 -20.71 29.78 8.34
C LEU A 564 -20.22 29.74 9.79
N ASN A 565 -20.97 29.12 10.72
CA ASN A 565 -20.73 29.19 12.17
C ASN A 565 -20.69 27.81 12.87
N SER A 566 -20.15 26.77 12.22
CA SER A 566 -19.89 25.47 12.86
C SER A 566 -18.47 25.00 12.64
#